data_AF-A0AAV3P139-F1
#
_entry.id   AF-A0AAV3P139-F1
#
_cell.length_a   1.000
_cell.length_b   1.000
_cell.length_c   1.000
_cell.angle_alpha   90.00
_cell.angle_beta   90.00
_cell.angle_gamma   90.00
#
_symmetry.space_group_name_H-M   'P 1'
#
loop_
_entity.id
_entity.type
_entity.pdbx_description
1 polymer ?
#
loop_
_entity_poly.entity_id
_entity_poly.type
_entity_poly.pdbx_seq_one_letter_code
_entity_poly.pdbx_strand_id
1 'polypeptide(L)'
;MPHTTLEMGTMDNFLNIPQDSVTCKIRAKRGFATHPRSIAERERRTRISGKLRKLQELVPNMDKQTSYSDMLDLAVEHIKTLQNEIQDLNKHLDNCTCGCKKTS
;
A
#
# COMPACT_ATOMS: atom_id res chain seq x y z
N MET A 1 -35.55 -0.77 13.07
CA MET A 1 -35.71 -1.68 11.90
C MET A 1 -36.90 -1.17 11.09
N PRO A 2 -36.85 -1.14 9.75
CA PRO A 2 -36.39 -0.03 8.88
C PRO A 2 -37.61 0.64 8.16
N HIS A 3 -37.54 1.71 7.36
CA HIS A 3 -36.81 1.83 6.09
C HIS A 3 -36.57 3.29 5.68
N THR A 4 -35.36 3.48 5.15
CA THR A 4 -34.79 4.66 4.51
C THR A 4 -35.49 5.00 3.18
N THR A 5 -36.05 6.22 3.07
CA THR A 5 -36.63 6.76 1.81
C THR A 5 -35.69 7.79 1.13
N LEU A 6 -34.43 7.89 1.56
CA LEU A 6 -33.47 8.87 1.04
C LEU A 6 -32.57 8.35 -0.11
N GLU A 7 -32.94 7.24 -0.74
CA GLU A 7 -32.21 6.70 -1.90
C GLU A 7 -33.15 6.52 -3.08
N MET A 8 -33.56 7.60 -3.75
CA MET A 8 -34.20 7.53 -5.08
C MET A 8 -34.34 8.92 -5.73
N GLY A 9 -33.28 9.76 -5.67
CA GLY A 9 -33.32 11.13 -6.19
C GLY A 9 -32.21 11.53 -7.17
N THR A 10 -31.32 10.62 -7.58
CA THR A 10 -30.07 11.01 -8.26
C THR A 10 -29.79 10.29 -9.59
N MET A 11 -30.73 9.50 -10.12
CA MET A 11 -30.47 8.73 -11.35
C MET A 11 -31.41 9.05 -12.52
N ASP A 12 -32.31 10.01 -12.40
CA ASP A 12 -33.27 10.34 -13.45
C ASP A 12 -33.17 11.82 -13.85
N ASN A 13 -32.05 12.20 -14.47
CA ASN A 13 -31.93 13.46 -15.21
C ASN A 13 -30.83 13.36 -16.29
N PHE A 14 -30.83 12.25 -17.05
CA PHE A 14 -29.89 12.04 -18.16
C PHE A 14 -30.50 12.23 -19.56
N LEU A 15 -31.78 12.59 -19.68
CA LEU A 15 -32.45 12.68 -20.98
C LEU A 15 -33.39 13.88 -21.11
N ASN A 16 -32.89 15.10 -20.89
CA ASN A 16 -33.41 16.28 -21.59
C ASN A 16 -32.43 17.46 -21.50
N ILE A 17 -31.54 17.62 -22.48
CA ILE A 17 -30.67 18.80 -22.59
C ILE A 17 -30.93 19.46 -23.96
N PRO A 18 -31.55 20.65 -24.00
CA PRO A 18 -31.61 21.49 -25.20
C PRO A 18 -30.18 21.90 -25.64
N GLN A 19 -29.91 21.84 -26.94
CA GLN A 19 -28.57 21.90 -27.54
C GLN A 19 -27.79 23.23 -27.39
N ASP A 20 -28.32 24.26 -26.72
CA ASP A 20 -27.71 25.61 -26.70
C ASP A 20 -27.41 26.22 -25.32
N SER A 21 -27.41 25.43 -24.23
CA SER A 21 -26.91 25.92 -22.94
C SER A 21 -25.51 25.37 -22.67
N VAL A 22 -24.52 26.28 -22.59
CA VAL A 22 -23.14 25.97 -22.20
C VAL A 22 -23.16 25.11 -20.94
N THR A 23 -22.84 23.83 -21.10
CA THR A 23 -22.87 22.86 -20.00
C THR A 23 -21.84 23.31 -18.99
N CYS A 24 -22.29 23.88 -17.88
CA CYS A 24 -21.44 24.19 -16.76
C CYS A 24 -21.04 22.84 -16.14
N LYS A 25 -19.98 22.23 -16.69
CA LYS A 25 -19.44 20.94 -16.23
C LYS A 25 -19.15 21.10 -14.74
N ILE A 26 -19.89 20.35 -13.92
CA ILE A 26 -19.73 20.35 -12.46
C ILE A 26 -18.24 20.21 -12.17
N ARG A 27 -17.64 21.28 -11.66
CA ARG A 27 -16.21 21.31 -11.36
C ARG A 27 -15.94 20.25 -10.31
N ALA A 28 -15.08 19.28 -10.62
CA ALA A 28 -14.62 18.32 -9.62
C ALA A 28 -14.06 19.08 -8.41
N LYS A 29 -14.32 18.59 -7.19
CA LYS A 29 -13.85 19.22 -5.94
C LYS A 29 -12.35 19.55 -6.05
N ARG A 30 -11.94 20.70 -5.53
CA ARG A 30 -10.53 21.18 -5.59
C ARG A 30 -9.60 20.09 -5.05
N GLY A 31 -8.70 19.59 -5.89
CA GLY A 31 -7.78 18.48 -5.56
C GLY A 31 -8.16 17.10 -6.11
N PHE A 32 -9.26 16.97 -6.86
CA PHE A 32 -9.61 15.73 -7.57
C PHE A 32 -9.03 15.74 -8.99
N ALA A 33 -8.19 14.75 -9.25
CA ALA A 33 -7.69 14.48 -10.60
C ALA A 33 -8.85 14.01 -11.48
N THR A 34 -9.16 14.77 -12.53
CA THR A 34 -10.20 14.42 -13.50
C THR A 34 -9.66 13.66 -14.72
N HIS A 35 -8.34 13.70 -14.93
CA HIS A 35 -7.70 13.02 -16.06
C HIS A 35 -7.37 11.56 -15.69
N PRO A 36 -7.73 10.56 -16.52
CA PRO A 36 -7.49 9.13 -16.24
C PRO A 36 -6.05 8.80 -15.83
N ARG A 37 -5.06 9.39 -16.54
CA ARG A 37 -3.63 9.26 -16.20
C ARG A 37 -3.30 9.68 -14.77
N SER A 38 -3.88 10.78 -14.30
CA SER A 38 -3.62 11.32 -12.97
C SER A 38 -4.28 10.48 -11.87
N ILE A 39 -5.43 9.86 -12.18
CA ILE A 39 -6.09 8.88 -11.29
C ILE A 39 -5.19 7.64 -11.15
N ALA A 40 -4.74 7.07 -12.27
CA ALA A 40 -3.86 5.90 -12.29
C ALA A 40 -2.55 6.14 -11.51
N GLU A 41 -1.91 7.30 -11.67
CA GLU A 41 -0.69 7.62 -10.92
C GLU A 41 -0.95 7.78 -9.41
N ARG A 42 -2.10 8.35 -9.02
CA ARG A 42 -2.47 8.42 -7.58
C ARG A 42 -2.59 7.01 -7.00
N GLU A 43 -3.29 6.11 -7.68
CA GLU A 43 -3.42 4.72 -7.23
C GLU A 43 -2.06 4.03 -7.12
N ARG A 44 -1.16 4.26 -8.10
CA ARG A 44 0.20 3.74 -8.06
C ARG A 44 0.95 4.22 -6.82
N ARG A 45 0.90 5.52 -6.53
CA ARG A 45 1.53 6.12 -5.33
C ARG A 45 0.94 5.54 -4.04
N THR A 46 -0.38 5.41 -3.95
CA THR A 46 -1.03 4.80 -2.78
C THR A 46 -0.57 3.35 -2.56
N ARG A 47 -0.43 2.55 -3.63
CA ARG A 47 0.12 1.19 -3.55
C ARG A 47 1.56 1.19 -3.05
N ILE A 48 2.40 2.11 -3.52
CA ILE A 48 3.80 2.25 -3.09
C ILE A 48 3.88 2.62 -1.61
N SER A 49 3.16 3.65 -1.18
CA SER A 49 3.11 4.07 0.23
C SER A 49 2.59 2.96 1.15
N GLY A 50 1.60 2.17 0.67
CA GLY A 50 1.11 1.01 1.40
C GLY A 50 2.17 -0.07 1.59
N LYS A 51 3.02 -0.33 0.58
CA LYS A 51 4.15 -1.26 0.69
C LYS A 51 5.23 -0.74 1.63
N LEU A 52 5.55 0.56 1.57
CA LEU A 52 6.52 1.19 2.48
C LEU A 52 6.09 1.08 3.94
N ARG A 53 4.80 1.28 4.25
CA ARG A 53 4.30 1.10 5.62
C ARG A 53 4.45 -0.33 6.13
N LYS A 54 4.15 -1.33 5.29
CA LYS A 54 4.39 -2.74 5.65
C LYS A 54 5.87 -3.03 5.90
N LEU A 55 6.75 -2.39 5.13
CA LEU A 55 8.19 -2.55 5.33
C LEU A 55 8.64 -1.97 6.69
N GLN A 56 8.08 -0.83 7.09
CA GLN A 56 8.35 -0.20 8.41
C GLN A 56 7.94 -1.10 9.58
N GLU A 57 6.88 -1.89 9.44
CA GLU A 57 6.42 -2.83 10.47
C GLU A 57 7.34 -4.06 10.62
N LEU A 58 8.10 -4.40 9.58
CA LEU A 58 8.94 -5.61 9.54
C LEU A 58 10.41 -5.34 9.90
N VAL A 59 10.91 -4.14 9.64
CA VAL A 59 12.33 -3.80 9.81
C VAL A 59 12.49 -2.96 11.08
N PRO A 60 13.34 -3.38 12.04
CA PRO A 60 13.54 -2.65 13.29
C PRO A 60 14.10 -1.25 13.03
N ASN A 61 13.67 -0.27 13.82
CA ASN A 61 14.12 1.13 13.76
C ASN A 61 13.87 1.88 12.43
N MET A 62 13.07 1.33 11.50
CA MET A 62 12.80 1.98 10.23
C MET A 62 11.92 3.24 10.36
N ASP A 63 11.17 3.38 11.47
CA ASP A 63 10.33 4.54 11.79
C ASP A 63 11.11 5.86 11.96
N LYS A 64 12.40 5.75 12.32
CA LYS A 64 13.29 6.90 12.53
C LYS A 64 13.82 7.49 11.23
N GLN A 65 13.65 6.78 10.12
CA GLN A 65 14.20 7.19 8.84
C GLN A 65 13.26 8.13 8.08
N THR A 66 13.80 9.22 7.52
CA THR A 66 13.02 10.23 6.79
C THR A 66 13.11 10.08 5.27
N SER A 67 14.14 9.40 4.76
CA SER A 67 14.39 9.16 3.33
C SER A 67 14.01 7.74 2.93
N TYR A 68 13.33 7.60 1.79
CA TYR A 68 13.01 6.27 1.25
C TYR A 68 14.23 5.46 0.84
N SER A 69 15.30 6.11 0.37
CA SER A 69 16.54 5.41 0.01
C SER A 69 17.12 4.70 1.23
N ASP A 70 17.27 5.43 2.32
CA ASP A 70 17.85 4.91 3.56
C ASP A 70 16.95 3.83 4.18
N MET A 71 15.61 3.94 4.07
CA MET A 71 14.71 2.85 4.47
C MET A 71 15.00 1.57 3.67
N LEU A 72 15.19 1.69 2.36
CA LEU A 72 15.48 0.52 1.51
C LEU A 72 16.86 -0.08 1.83
N ASP A 73 17.87 0.75 2.11
CA ASP A 73 19.20 0.28 2.50
C ASP A 73 19.16 -0.48 3.84
N LEU A 74 18.47 0.07 4.86
CA LEU A 74 18.25 -0.59 6.14
C LEU A 74 17.53 -1.94 5.99
N ALA A 75 16.54 -2.01 5.09
CA ALA A 75 15.85 -3.26 4.81
C ALA A 75 16.79 -4.32 4.21
N VAL A 76 17.66 -3.92 3.28
CA VAL A 76 18.66 -4.82 2.68
C VAL A 76 19.65 -5.32 3.73
N GLU A 77 20.12 -4.43 4.61
CA GLU A 77 21.02 -4.80 5.70
C GLU A 77 20.35 -5.81 6.65
N HIS A 78 19.12 -5.54 7.08
CA HIS A 78 18.38 -6.44 7.97
C HIS A 78 18.20 -7.85 7.34
N ILE A 79 17.90 -7.93 6.04
CA ILE A 79 17.79 -9.22 5.33
C ILE A 79 19.12 -9.98 5.36
N LYS A 80 20.25 -9.29 5.13
CA LYS A 80 21.58 -9.92 5.18
C LYS A 80 21.89 -10.45 6.57
N THR A 81 21.59 -9.69 7.62
CA THR A 81 21.79 -10.13 9.01
C THR A 81 20.97 -11.38 9.31
N LEU A 82 19.68 -11.40 8.96
CA LEU A 82 18.83 -12.58 9.14
C LEU A 82 19.34 -13.81 8.38
N GLN A 83 19.84 -13.63 7.15
CA GLN A 83 20.43 -14.73 6.38
C GLN A 83 21.67 -15.31 7.06
N ASN A 84 22.53 -14.45 7.61
CA ASN A 84 23.71 -14.90 8.36
C ASN A 84 23.31 -15.64 9.64
N GLU A 85 22.34 -15.12 10.41
CA GLU A 85 21.83 -15.78 11.61
C GLU A 85 21.26 -17.18 11.31
N ILE A 86 20.49 -17.31 10.24
CA ILE A 86 19.97 -18.61 9.79
C ILE A 86 21.12 -19.57 9.43
N GLN A 87 22.14 -19.08 8.73
CA GLN A 87 23.30 -19.90 8.37
C GLN A 87 24.05 -20.38 9.60
N ASP A 88 24.26 -19.52 10.59
CA ASP A 88 24.97 -19.87 11.82
C ASP A 88 24.15 -20.81 12.70
N LEU A 89 22.83 -20.60 12.80
CA LEU A 89 21.93 -21.55 13.47
C LEU A 89 21.96 -22.93 12.81
N ASN A 90 22.00 -23.01 11.48
CA ASN A 90 22.13 -24.28 10.77
C ASN A 90 23.45 -24.97 11.08
N LYS A 91 24.59 -24.24 11.06
CA LYS A 91 25.89 -24.79 11.48
C LYS A 91 25.84 -25.33 12.91
N HIS A 92 25.19 -24.60 13.83
CA HIS A 92 25.05 -25.02 15.22
C HIS A 92 24.19 -26.29 15.34
N LEU A 93 23.13 -26.42 14.55
CA LEU A 93 22.30 -27.62 14.50
C LEU A 93 23.06 -28.83 13.94
N ASP A 94 23.84 -28.65 12.88
CA ASP A 94 24.66 -29.72 12.29
C ASP A 94 25.70 -30.25 13.27
N ASN A 95 26.29 -29.33 14.04
CA ASN A 95 27.26 -29.62 15.08
C ASN A 95 26.64 -30.03 16.41
N CYS A 96 25.30 -29.96 16.57
CA CYS A 96 24.65 -30.35 17.82
C CYS A 96 24.64 -31.87 17.95
N THR A 97 25.34 -32.35 18.97
CA THR A 97 25.32 -33.76 19.41
C THR A 97 24.11 -34.08 20.29
N CYS A 98 23.28 -33.08 20.60
CA CYS A 98 22.16 -33.13 21.53
C CYS A 98 20.93 -33.91 21.04
N GLY A 99 20.92 -34.44 19.81
CA GLY A 99 19.78 -35.18 19.24
C GLY A 99 18.60 -34.32 18.77
N CYS A 100 18.64 -32.99 18.95
CA CYS A 100 17.60 -32.04 18.52
C CYS A 100 17.53 -31.81 16.99
N LYS A 101 18.05 -32.73 16.18
CA LYS A 101 18.00 -32.61 14.72
C LYS A 101 16.53 -32.64 14.29
N LYS A 102 16.09 -31.60 13.57
CA LYS A 102 14.71 -31.48 13.10
C LYS A 102 14.36 -32.73 12.28
N THR A 103 13.52 -33.60 12.85
CA THR A 103 12.85 -34.65 12.10
C THR A 103 11.83 -33.97 11.21
N SER A 104 11.99 -34.15 9.90
CA SER A 104 11.07 -33.61 8.89
C SER A 104 9.72 -34.32 8.92
#